data_AF-A0A8H8U205-F1
#
_entry.id   AF-A0A8H8U205-F1
#
_cell.length_a   1.000
_cell.length_b   1.000
_cell.length_c   1.000
_cell.angle_alpha   90.00
_cell.angle_beta   90.00
_cell.angle_gamma   90.00
#
_symmetry.space_group_name_H-M   'P 1'
#
loop_
_entity.id
_entity.type
_entity.pdbx_description
1 polymer ?
#
loop_
_entity_poly.entity_id
_entity_poly.type
_entity_poly.pdbx_seq_one_letter_code
_entity_poly.pdbx_strand_id
1 'polypeptide(L)' 'MSDQIQEFLDIPKDFFTEGRQFVNRCTKPDRREFIKISQAVGIGFLVMGAVGFIIKLSKAFLPFFHPRPFALF' A
#
# COMPACT_ATOMS: atom_id res chain seq x y z
N MET A 1 -7.99 20.62 36.00
CA MET A 1 -8.63 19.63 35.07
C MET A 1 -8.49 20.02 33.60
N SER A 2 -7.85 21.16 33.28
CA SER A 2 -7.49 21.63 31.93
C SER A 2 -6.06 21.27 31.52
N ASP A 3 -5.15 21.14 32.49
CA ASP A 3 -3.71 20.92 32.24
C ASP A 3 -3.41 19.53 31.66
N GLN A 4 -4.11 18.49 32.14
CA GLN A 4 -3.94 17.12 31.65
C GLN A 4 -4.43 16.93 30.21
N ILE A 5 -5.36 17.77 29.74
CA ILE A 5 -5.85 17.73 28.36
C ILE A 5 -4.89 18.48 27.43
N GLN A 6 -4.28 19.58 27.89
CA GLN A 6 -3.24 20.28 27.14
C GLN A 6 -1.99 19.41 26.95
N GLU A 7 -1.54 18.72 28.00
CA GLU A 7 -0.39 17.81 27.91
C GLU A 7 -0.64 16.63 26.94
N PHE A 8 -1.86 16.09 26.92
CA PHE A 8 -2.26 15.05 25.97
C PHE A 8 -2.39 15.55 24.52
N LEU A 9 -2.57 16.87 24.30
CA LEU A 9 -2.65 17.51 22.99
C LEU A 9 -1.29 18.00 22.47
N ASP A 10 -0.31 18.22 23.34
CA ASP A 10 1.07 18.51 22.93
C ASP A 10 1.80 17.26 22.42
N ILE A 11 1.55 16.09 23.02
CA ILE A 11 2.09 14.79 22.56
C ILE A 11 1.85 14.53 21.06
N PRO A 12 0.62 14.64 20.50
CA PRO A 12 0.41 14.45 19.07
C PRO A 12 1.05 15.58 18.25
N LYS A 13 1.10 16.83 18.75
CA LYS A 13 1.74 17.96 18.05
C LYS A 13 3.24 17.76 17.89
N ASP A 14 3.92 17.33 18.94
CA ASP A 14 5.34 16.97 18.89
C ASP A 14 5.55 15.79 17.94
N PHE A 15 4.70 14.76 18.00
CA PHE A 15 4.80 13.61 17.09
C PHE A 15 4.63 13.97 15.61
N PHE A 16 3.72 14.90 15.28
CA PHE A 16 3.58 15.42 13.91
C PHE A 16 4.78 16.27 13.48
N THR A 17 5.35 17.05 14.40
CA THR A 17 6.51 17.91 14.15
C THR A 17 7.76 17.06 13.89
N GLU A 18 8.02 16.07 14.74
CA GLU A 18 9.09 15.09 14.61
C GLU A 18 8.90 14.24 13.34
N GLY A 19 7.66 13.78 13.07
CA GLY A 19 7.31 13.03 11.87
C GLY A 19 7.54 13.84 10.59
N ARG A 20 7.26 15.14 10.60
CA ARG A 20 7.56 16.04 9.47
C ARG A 20 9.06 16.18 9.24
N GLN A 21 9.85 16.33 10.30
CA GLN A 21 11.31 16.37 10.17
C GLN A 21 11.87 15.06 9.61
N PHE A 22 11.35 13.92 10.07
CA PHE A 22 11.72 12.60 9.58
C PHE A 22 11.46 12.45 8.07
N VAL A 23 10.25 12.75 7.62
CA VAL A 23 9.88 12.69 6.19
C VAL A 23 10.73 13.65 5.33
N ASN A 24 11.18 14.77 5.91
CA ASN A 24 12.07 15.71 5.23
C ASN A 24 13.52 15.21 5.12
N ARG A 25 13.95 14.31 6.02
CA ARG A 25 15.27 13.65 5.96
C ARG A 25 15.28 12.44 5.04
N CYS A 26 14.11 11.87 4.71
CA CYS A 26 14.01 10.79 3.73
C CYS A 26 14.43 11.27 2.32
N THR A 27 15.21 10.45 1.62
CA THR A 27 15.50 10.67 0.19
C THR A 27 14.23 10.43 -0.62
N LYS A 28 13.69 11.49 -1.21
CA LYS A 28 12.51 11.37 -2.08
C LYS A 28 12.97 10.79 -3.43
N PRO A 29 12.28 9.76 -3.95
CA PRO A 29 12.65 9.15 -5.22
C PRO A 29 12.54 10.17 -6.35
N ASP A 30 13.49 10.14 -7.27
CA ASP A 30 13.44 11.01 -8.46
C ASP A 30 12.28 10.59 -9.39
N ARG A 31 11.84 11.51 -10.26
CA ARG A 31 10.77 11.24 -11.23
C ARG A 31 11.06 10.00 -12.08
N ARG A 32 12.32 9.77 -12.45
CA ARG A 32 12.72 8.60 -13.26
C ARG A 32 12.60 7.29 -12.49
N GLU A 33 12.94 7.30 -11.21
CA GLU A 33 12.83 6.12 -10.34
C GLU A 33 11.36 5.80 -10.05
N PHE A 34 10.56 6.83 -9.77
CA PHE A 34 9.14 6.67 -9.54
C PHE A 34 8.43 6.02 -10.75
N ILE A 35 8.74 6.47 -11.97
CA ILE A 35 8.16 5.89 -13.19
C ILE A 35 8.55 4.43 -13.37
N LYS A 36 9.81 4.05 -13.11
CA LYS A 36 10.25 2.65 -13.21
C LYS A 36 9.52 1.75 -12.22
N ILE A 37 9.36 2.22 -10.98
CA ILE A 37 8.65 1.48 -9.94
C ILE A 37 7.16 1.37 -10.28
N SER A 38 6.53 2.48 -10.70
CA SER A 38 5.11 2.47 -11.05
C SER A 38 4.83 1.58 -12.28
N GLN A 39 5.75 1.52 -13.24
CA GLN A 39 5.65 0.60 -14.38
C GLN A 39 5.74 -0.86 -13.94
N ALA A 40 6.73 -1.20 -13.10
CA ALA A 40 6.88 -2.56 -12.58
C ALA A 40 5.63 -3.00 -11.78
N VAL A 41 5.13 -2.13 -10.91
CA VAL A 41 3.90 -2.38 -10.12
C VAL A 41 2.67 -2.45 -11.04
N GLY A 42 2.56 -1.58 -12.04
CA GLY A 42 1.44 -1.56 -12.98
C GLY A 42 1.36 -2.84 -13.82
N ILE A 43 2.51 -3.35 -14.29
CA ILE A 43 2.59 -4.62 -15.03
C ILE A 43 2.22 -5.78 -14.09
N GLY A 44 2.75 -5.79 -12.86
CA GLY A 44 2.41 -6.80 -11.86
C GLY A 44 0.92 -6.84 -11.55
N PHE A 45 0.30 -5.68 -11.32
CA PHE A 45 -1.13 -5.58 -11.06
C PHE A 45 -1.97 -6.05 -12.26
N LEU A 46 -1.58 -5.70 -13.48
CA LEU A 46 -2.28 -6.11 -14.68
C LEU A 46 -2.21 -7.63 -14.90
N VAL A 47 -1.06 -8.25 -14.67
CA VAL A 47 -0.90 -9.71 -14.76
C VAL A 47 -1.70 -10.42 -13.66
N MET A 48 -1.61 -9.98 -12.41
CA MET A 48 -2.37 -10.59 -11.30
C MET A 48 -3.89 -10.43 -11.50
N GLY A 49 -4.33 -9.26 -11.98
CA GLY A 49 -5.73 -8.99 -12.30
C GLY A 49 -6.25 -9.82 -13.48
N ALA A 50 -5.48 -9.92 -14.57
CA ALA A 50 -5.83 -10.71 -15.74
C ALA A 50 -5.92 -12.21 -15.40
N VAL A 51 -4.93 -12.75 -14.68
CA VAL A 51 -4.95 -14.16 -14.24
C VAL A 51 -6.17 -14.43 -13.34
N GLY A 52 -6.49 -13.53 -12.42
CA GLY A 52 -7.70 -13.63 -11.59
C GLY A 52 -9.00 -13.63 -12.41
N PHE A 53 -9.09 -12.77 -13.44
CA PHE A 53 -10.25 -12.69 -14.33
C PHE A 53 -10.42 -13.97 -15.17
N ILE A 54 -9.34 -14.49 -15.74
CA ILE A 54 -9.37 -15.70 -16.56
C ILE A 54 -9.74 -16.93 -15.70
N ILE A 55 -9.21 -17.06 -14.48
CA ILE A 55 -9.59 -18.13 -13.55
C ILE A 55 -11.07 -18.01 -13.15
N LYS A 56 -11.56 -16.79 -12.90
CA LYS A 56 -12.96 -16.56 -12.55
C LYS A 56 -13.90 -16.95 -13.70
N LEU A 57 -13.54 -16.62 -14.94
CA LEU A 57 -14.31 -16.97 -16.14
C LEU A 57 -14.26 -18.46 -16.45
N SER A 58 -13.10 -19.11 -16.37
CA SER A 58 -12.98 -20.55 -16.63
C SER A 58 -13.70 -21.38 -15.56
N LYS A 59 -13.67 -20.94 -14.30
CA LYS A 59 -14.41 -21.58 -13.19
C LYS A 59 -15.92 -21.35 -13.26
N ALA A 60 -16.38 -20.29 -13.93
CA ALA A 60 -17.81 -20.15 -14.26
C ALA A 60 -18.27 -21.20 -15.29
N PHE A 61 -17.34 -21.77 -16.06
CA PHE A 61 -17.60 -22.80 -17.07
C PHE A 61 -17.35 -24.24 -16.56
N LEU A 62 -16.63 -24.43 -15.44
CA LEU A 62 -16.29 -25.76 -14.90
C LEU A 62 -16.39 -25.77 -13.36
N PRO A 63 -17.21 -26.64 -12.73
CA PRO A 63 -17.16 -26.79 -11.28
C PRO A 63 -15.88 -27.58 -10.95
N PHE A 64 -15.18 -27.17 -9.89
CA PHE A 64 -14.05 -27.91 -9.30
C PHE A 64 -12.64 -27.64 -9.89
N PHE A 65 -12.01 -26.55 -9.46
CA PHE A 65 -10.60 -26.56 -9.05
C PHE A 65 -10.35 -25.36 -8.13
N HIS A 66 -9.77 -25.63 -6.97
CA HIS A 66 -9.26 -24.66 -6.01
C HIS A 66 -7.75 -24.91 -5.95
N PRO A 67 -6.93 -23.86 -6.12
CA PRO A 67 -6.14 -23.44 -4.97
C PRO A 67 -6.05 -21.91 -4.89
N ARG A 68 -6.35 -21.36 -3.72
CA ARG A 68 -5.88 -20.04 -3.29
C ARG A 68 -4.63 -20.30 -2.48
N PRO A 69 -3.52 -19.63 -2.81
CA PRO A 69 -2.71 -19.04 -1.74
C PRO A 69 -2.21 -17.64 -2.10
N PHE A 70 -2.87 -16.90 -3.01
CA PHE A 70 -2.45 -15.54 -3.38
C PHE A 70 -3.07 -14.43 -2.50
N ALA A 71 -3.97 -14.77 -1.58
CA ALA A 71 -4.55 -13.80 -0.63
C ALA A 71 -3.70 -13.61 0.65
N LEU A 72 -2.45 -14.10 0.65
CA LEU A 72 -1.50 -14.01 1.76
C LEU A 72 -0.24 -13.23 1.36
N PHE A 73 -0.42 -12.18 0.56
CA PHE A 73 0.56 -11.13 0.29
C PHE A 73 -0.16 -9.78 0.25
#